data_AF-A0A1I0PZ03-F1
#
_entry.id   AF-A0A1I0PZ03-F1
#
_cell.length_a   1.000
_cell.length_b   1.000
_cell.length_c   1.000
_cell.angle_alpha   90.00
_cell.angle_beta   90.00
_cell.angle_gamma   90.00
#
_symmetry.space_group_name_H-M   'P 1'
#
loop_
_entity.id
_entity.type
_entity.pdbx_description
1 polymer ?
#
loop_
_entity_poly.entity_id
_entity_poly.type
_entity_poly.pdbx_seq_one_letter_code
_entity_poly.pdbx_strand_id
1 'polypeptide(L)'
;MDTSALKCEANYYPSFLTENQANSIYHTIVNDYLFNEAFLNTQPNHAKLPETDKVMFMDKWLFEENSLPNEVWGKTAPWFEALEALRNKIEELLKWPFHTGVCIYYPNGNTGIGFHADHPAFGNTAVIASISLGAERIFQLRDNETEEVYEERLAHGSLFVMGKGCQTDYEHALPMDSSCHQPRINITFRTKGYQVDQLHI
;
A
#
# COMPACT_ATOMS: atom_id res chain seq x y z
N MET A 1 31.37 -3.14 1.93
CA MET A 1 30.98 -1.97 1.13
C MET A 1 30.07 -1.18 2.03
N ASP A 2 30.48 0.03 2.35
CA ASP A 2 29.85 0.89 3.35
C ASP A 2 28.45 1.25 2.81
N THR A 3 27.39 0.67 3.39
CA THR A 3 26.03 1.13 3.10
C THR A 3 25.92 2.49 3.76
N SER A 4 26.02 3.56 2.97
CA SER A 4 25.63 4.89 3.42
C SER A 4 24.25 4.75 4.07
N ALA A 5 24.16 5.13 5.35
CA ALA A 5 22.89 5.11 6.05
C ALA A 5 21.91 5.99 5.24
N LEU A 6 20.71 5.48 4.99
CA LEU A 6 19.68 6.24 4.29
C LEU A 6 19.50 7.62 4.95
N LYS A 7 19.35 8.67 4.14
CA LYS A 7 19.05 10.03 4.65
C LYS A 7 17.57 10.20 5.02
N CYS A 8 16.78 9.14 4.89
CA CYS A 8 15.36 9.07 5.23
C CYS A 8 15.07 8.02 6.30
N GLU A 9 13.90 8.13 6.94
CA GLU A 9 13.41 7.17 7.92
C GLU A 9 12.72 5.99 7.20
N ALA A 10 13.48 4.94 6.88
CA ALA A 10 12.94 3.71 6.32
C ALA A 10 13.15 2.54 7.29
N ASN A 11 12.09 1.78 7.59
CA ASN A 11 12.16 0.65 8.52
C ASN A 11 11.49 -0.59 7.92
N TYR A 12 12.17 -1.73 8.03
CA TYR A 12 11.68 -3.02 7.54
C TYR A 12 11.45 -4.01 8.68
N TYR A 13 10.28 -4.65 8.68
CA TYR A 13 9.85 -5.66 9.63
C TYR A 13 9.51 -6.96 8.87
N PRO A 14 10.47 -7.89 8.72
CA PRO A 14 10.33 -9.04 7.83
C PRO A 14 9.27 -10.06 8.26
N SER A 15 8.94 -10.12 9.56
CA SER A 15 7.98 -11.07 10.12
C SER A 15 6.89 -10.35 10.92
N PHE A 16 6.34 -9.28 10.32
CA PHE A 16 5.33 -8.46 10.99
C PHE A 16 4.01 -9.21 11.18
N LEU A 17 3.56 -9.97 10.18
CA LEU A 17 2.44 -10.89 10.28
C LEU A 17 2.92 -12.33 10.49
N THR A 18 2.12 -13.13 11.18
CA THR A 18 2.27 -14.58 11.11
C THR A 18 1.83 -15.09 9.74
N GLU A 19 2.33 -16.26 9.33
CA GLU A 19 1.95 -16.88 8.06
C GLU A 19 0.43 -17.07 7.94
N ASN A 20 -0.25 -17.48 9.01
CA ASN A 20 -1.71 -17.63 9.01
C ASN A 20 -2.44 -16.29 8.81
N GLN A 21 -1.98 -15.21 9.47
CA GLN A 21 -2.58 -13.88 9.29
C GLN A 21 -2.38 -13.38 7.85
N ALA A 22 -1.15 -13.53 7.34
CA ALA A 22 -0.78 -13.08 6.01
C ALA A 22 -1.54 -13.85 4.91
N ASN A 23 -1.65 -15.17 5.03
CA ASN A 23 -2.45 -16.01 4.12
C ASN A 23 -3.94 -15.68 4.17
N SER A 24 -4.50 -15.50 5.37
CA SER A 24 -5.93 -15.16 5.52
C SER A 24 -6.26 -13.83 4.82
N ILE A 25 -5.47 -12.78 5.07
CA ILE A 25 -5.69 -11.47 4.44
C ILE A 25 -5.50 -11.55 2.93
N TYR A 26 -4.46 -12.25 2.47
CA TYR A 26 -4.20 -12.46 1.05
C TYR A 26 -5.38 -13.12 0.34
N HIS A 27 -5.86 -14.26 0.86
CA HIS A 27 -6.95 -15.01 0.25
C HIS A 27 -8.26 -14.23 0.26
N THR A 28 -8.60 -13.54 1.34
CA THR A 28 -9.80 -12.69 1.39
C THR A 28 -9.76 -11.59 0.33
N ILE A 29 -8.65 -10.85 0.21
CA ILE A 29 -8.54 -9.77 -0.78
C ILE A 29 -8.63 -10.33 -2.21
N VAL A 30 -7.89 -11.39 -2.51
CA VAL A 30 -7.86 -12.00 -3.84
C VAL A 30 -9.22 -12.56 -4.24
N ASN A 31 -9.83 -13.37 -3.38
CA ASN A 31 -11.07 -14.07 -3.70
C ASN A 31 -12.28 -13.13 -3.66
N ASP A 32 -12.36 -12.24 -2.66
CA ASP A 32 -13.60 -11.52 -2.36
C ASP A 32 -13.64 -10.11 -2.95
N TYR A 33 -12.47 -9.47 -3.15
CA TYR A 33 -12.40 -8.06 -3.58
C TYR A 33 -11.80 -7.87 -4.98
N LEU A 34 -10.84 -8.71 -5.37
CA LEU A 34 -10.23 -8.63 -6.70
C LEU A 34 -11.03 -9.42 -7.75
N PHE A 35 -11.33 -10.70 -7.48
CA PHE A 35 -11.90 -11.63 -8.46
C PHE A 35 -13.36 -12.04 -8.23
N ASN A 36 -14.05 -11.48 -7.22
CA ASN A 36 -15.47 -11.80 -6.99
C ASN A 36 -16.40 -11.02 -7.93
N GLU A 37 -17.02 -11.71 -8.89
CA GLU A 37 -18.04 -11.12 -9.77
C GLU A 37 -19.30 -10.63 -9.03
N ALA A 38 -19.67 -11.23 -7.90
CA ALA A 38 -20.82 -10.79 -7.12
C ALA A 38 -20.55 -9.45 -6.41
N PHE A 39 -19.33 -9.21 -5.92
CA PHE A 39 -18.92 -7.89 -5.38
C PHE A 39 -18.94 -6.81 -6.47
N LEU A 40 -18.56 -7.15 -7.71
CA LEU A 40 -18.67 -6.25 -8.86
C LEU A 40 -20.13 -5.85 -9.14
N ASN A 41 -21.08 -6.75 -8.91
CA ASN A 41 -22.51 -6.55 -9.20
C ASN A 41 -23.29 -5.84 -8.08
N THR A 42 -22.72 -5.67 -6.88
CA THR A 42 -23.36 -4.97 -5.75
C THR A 42 -23.06 -3.48 -5.68
N GLN A 43 -22.18 -2.97 -6.56
CA GLN A 43 -21.81 -1.55 -6.58
C GLN A 43 -22.81 -0.73 -7.41
N PRO A 44 -23.25 0.46 -6.95
CA PRO A 44 -24.18 1.29 -7.70
C PRO A 44 -23.54 1.79 -9.00
N ASN A 45 -24.29 1.73 -10.10
CA ASN A 45 -23.93 2.15 -11.47
C ASN A 45 -22.88 1.28 -12.19
N HIS A 46 -23.37 0.27 -12.91
CA HIS A 46 -22.65 -0.55 -13.89
C HIS A 46 -22.19 0.25 -15.14
N ALA A 47 -21.39 1.30 -14.97
CA ALA A 47 -20.34 1.49 -15.94
C ALA A 47 -19.40 0.30 -15.73
N LYS A 48 -19.07 -0.47 -16.78
CA LYS A 48 -18.04 -1.52 -16.72
C LYS A 48 -16.78 -0.90 -16.10
N LEU A 49 -16.60 -1.09 -14.78
CA LEU A 49 -15.39 -0.68 -14.12
C LEU A 49 -14.28 -1.46 -14.82
N PRO A 50 -13.15 -0.82 -15.19
CA PRO A 50 -12.03 -1.57 -15.69
C PRO A 50 -11.73 -2.71 -14.72
N GLU A 51 -11.31 -3.87 -15.22
CA GLU A 51 -10.71 -4.90 -14.37
C GLU A 51 -9.48 -4.26 -13.71
N THR A 52 -9.68 -3.60 -12.58
CA THR A 52 -8.60 -2.90 -11.90
C THR A 52 -7.92 -3.90 -11.00
N ASP A 53 -6.61 -4.07 -11.21
CA ASP A 53 -5.66 -4.72 -10.30
C ASP A 53 -5.50 -3.94 -8.98
N LYS A 54 -6.55 -3.24 -8.53
CA LYS A 54 -6.51 -2.28 -7.42
C LYS A 54 -7.83 -2.27 -6.67
N VAL A 55 -7.74 -2.19 -5.34
CA VAL A 55 -8.87 -1.95 -4.43
C VAL A 55 -8.45 -0.91 -3.39
N MET A 56 -9.28 0.09 -3.17
CA MET A 56 -9.10 1.09 -2.11
C MET A 56 -9.92 0.68 -0.88
N PHE A 57 -9.24 0.34 0.21
CA PHE A 57 -9.87 0.15 1.50
C PHE A 57 -9.89 1.46 2.28
N MET A 58 -10.92 1.70 3.07
CA MET A 58 -11.04 2.91 3.88
C MET A 58 -11.91 2.72 5.12
N ASP A 59 -11.89 3.70 6.01
CA ASP A 59 -12.80 3.74 7.14
C ASP A 59 -14.26 3.71 6.71
N LYS A 60 -15.11 3.11 7.55
CA LYS A 60 -16.55 3.05 7.31
C LYS A 60 -17.18 4.42 7.09
N TRP A 61 -16.80 5.43 7.89
CA TRP A 61 -17.31 6.79 7.74
C TRP A 61 -16.89 7.43 6.40
N LEU A 62 -15.67 7.16 5.92
CA LEU A 62 -15.20 7.61 4.62
C LEU A 62 -15.99 6.99 3.47
N PHE A 63 -16.29 5.69 3.61
CA PHE A 63 -17.06 4.93 2.64
C PHE A 63 -18.51 5.41 2.57
N GLU A 64 -19.16 5.60 3.73
CA GLU A 64 -20.55 6.07 3.83
C GLU A 64 -20.73 7.51 3.32
N GLU A 65 -19.73 8.38 3.51
CA GLU A 65 -19.72 9.74 2.96
C GLU A 65 -19.42 9.80 1.46
N ASN A 66 -19.08 8.68 0.83
CA ASN A 66 -18.60 8.62 -0.55
C ASN A 66 -17.41 9.59 -0.80
N SER A 67 -16.52 9.73 0.19
CA SER A 67 -15.37 10.64 0.15
C SER A 67 -14.34 10.27 -0.92
N LEU A 68 -14.31 9.00 -1.34
CA LEU A 68 -13.40 8.45 -2.34
C LEU A 68 -14.22 7.61 -3.35
N PRO A 69 -14.95 8.27 -4.27
CA PRO A 69 -15.92 7.60 -5.13
C PRO A 69 -15.27 6.64 -6.12
N ASN A 70 -15.96 5.54 -6.43
CA ASN A 70 -15.45 4.47 -7.30
C ASN A 70 -15.05 4.96 -8.70
N GLU A 71 -15.76 5.96 -9.22
CA GLU A 71 -15.55 6.56 -10.54
C GLU A 71 -14.17 7.22 -10.67
N VAL A 72 -13.60 7.67 -9.55
CA VAL A 72 -12.28 8.32 -9.50
C VAL A 72 -11.20 7.35 -9.03
N TRP A 73 -11.54 6.49 -8.07
CA TRP A 73 -10.55 5.69 -7.32
C TRP A 73 -10.48 4.22 -7.71
N GLY A 74 -11.41 3.73 -8.53
CA GLY A 74 -11.59 2.30 -8.83
C GLY A 74 -12.41 1.61 -7.75
N LYS A 75 -12.29 0.29 -7.60
CA LYS A 75 -13.03 -0.46 -6.57
C LYS A 75 -12.72 0.08 -5.18
N THR A 76 -13.74 0.43 -4.41
CA THR A 76 -13.60 0.85 -3.01
C THR A 76 -14.38 -0.07 -2.08
N ALA A 77 -13.90 -0.19 -0.84
CA ALA A 77 -14.54 -0.99 0.20
C ALA A 77 -14.20 -0.45 1.60
N PRO A 78 -15.06 -0.69 2.60
CA PRO A 78 -14.66 -0.55 3.99
C PRO A 78 -13.63 -1.63 4.36
N TRP A 79 -12.88 -1.41 5.45
CA TRP A 79 -12.06 -2.45 6.07
C TRP A 79 -12.91 -3.67 6.43
N PHE A 80 -12.39 -4.88 6.18
CA PHE A 80 -12.89 -6.10 6.80
C PHE A 80 -12.11 -6.41 8.07
N GLU A 81 -12.67 -7.25 8.94
CA GLU A 81 -12.17 -7.50 10.31
C GLU A 81 -10.66 -7.74 10.39
N ALA A 82 -10.11 -8.67 9.60
CA ALA A 82 -8.68 -8.98 9.68
C ALA A 82 -7.78 -7.85 9.13
N LEU A 83 -8.26 -7.06 8.15
CA LEU A 83 -7.52 -5.90 7.64
C LEU A 83 -7.61 -4.71 8.60
N GLU A 84 -8.73 -4.53 9.29
CA GLU A 84 -8.87 -3.55 10.38
C GLU A 84 -7.94 -3.91 11.55
N ALA A 85 -7.88 -5.17 11.95
CA ALA A 85 -6.95 -5.63 12.99
C ALA A 85 -5.48 -5.40 12.60
N LEU A 86 -5.12 -5.66 11.34
CA LEU A 86 -3.80 -5.34 10.79
C LEU A 86 -3.52 -3.83 10.87
N ARG A 87 -4.45 -3.00 10.40
CA ARG A 87 -4.32 -1.54 10.47
C ARG A 87 -4.10 -1.07 11.91
N ASN A 88 -4.94 -1.50 12.85
CA ASN A 88 -4.84 -1.12 14.26
C ASN A 88 -3.48 -1.53 14.86
N LYS A 89 -2.95 -2.69 14.48
CA LYS A 89 -1.61 -3.14 14.88
C LYS A 89 -0.50 -2.23 14.34
N ILE A 90 -0.63 -1.76 13.09
CA ILE A 90 0.31 -0.79 12.50
C ILE A 90 0.22 0.55 13.23
N GLU A 91 -0.99 1.04 13.51
CA GLU A 91 -1.20 2.28 14.26
C GLU A 91 -0.61 2.21 15.67
N GLU A 92 -0.76 1.06 16.35
CA GLU A 92 -0.17 0.85 17.67
C GLU A 92 1.36 0.90 17.61
N LEU A 93 1.98 0.31 16.59
CA LEU A 93 3.43 0.33 16.39
C LEU A 93 3.94 1.76 16.10
N LEU A 94 3.29 2.46 15.17
CA LEU A 94 3.78 3.73 14.62
C LEU A 94 3.26 4.96 15.37
N LYS A 95 2.29 4.79 16.28
CA LYS A 95 1.57 5.88 16.96
C LYS A 95 1.04 6.91 15.96
N TRP A 96 0.54 6.42 14.83
CA TRP A 96 0.10 7.22 13.69
C TRP A 96 -1.17 6.63 13.07
N PRO A 97 -2.21 7.44 12.79
CA PRO A 97 -3.49 6.93 12.29
C PRO A 97 -3.45 6.66 10.78
N PHE A 98 -4.17 5.63 10.34
CA PHE A 98 -4.38 5.29 8.93
C PHE A 98 -5.88 5.20 8.63
N HIS A 99 -6.31 5.88 7.58
CA HIS A 99 -7.73 5.97 7.20
C HIS A 99 -8.02 5.29 5.87
N THR A 100 -6.98 5.08 5.04
CA THR A 100 -7.10 4.45 3.72
C THR A 100 -5.96 3.45 3.48
N GLY A 101 -6.20 2.50 2.58
CA GLY A 101 -5.27 1.45 2.21
C GLY A 101 -5.40 1.11 0.73
N VAL A 102 -4.42 1.49 -0.07
CA VAL A 102 -4.40 1.17 -1.51
C VAL A 102 -3.82 -0.22 -1.69
N CYS A 103 -4.68 -1.18 -2.04
CA CYS A 103 -4.25 -2.52 -2.43
C CYS A 103 -3.96 -2.55 -3.93
N ILE A 104 -2.77 -3.01 -4.33
CA ILE A 104 -2.37 -3.22 -5.72
C ILE A 104 -2.00 -4.69 -5.91
N TYR A 105 -2.55 -5.30 -6.96
CA TYR A 105 -2.27 -6.66 -7.38
C TYR A 105 -1.22 -6.69 -8.50
N TYR A 106 -0.24 -7.57 -8.33
CA TYR A 106 0.79 -7.86 -9.31
C TYR A 106 0.63 -9.34 -9.68
N PRO A 107 0.08 -9.68 -10.86
CA PRO A 107 -0.18 -11.06 -11.23
C PRO A 107 1.09 -11.94 -11.28
N ASN A 108 2.21 -11.33 -11.64
CA ASN A 108 3.55 -11.91 -11.71
C ASN A 108 4.58 -10.77 -11.80
N GLY A 109 5.84 -11.09 -12.04
CA GLY A 109 6.89 -10.09 -12.13
C GLY A 109 7.01 -9.32 -13.45
N ASN A 110 6.17 -9.59 -14.45
CA ASN A 110 6.06 -8.73 -15.63
C ASN A 110 5.31 -7.43 -15.36
N THR A 111 4.73 -7.28 -14.16
CA THR A 111 4.19 -6.01 -13.67
C THR A 111 5.06 -5.46 -12.55
N GLY A 112 5.14 -4.13 -12.51
CA GLY A 112 5.95 -3.38 -11.57
C GLY A 112 5.57 -1.90 -11.61
N ILE A 113 6.24 -1.10 -10.80
CA ILE A 113 6.12 0.36 -10.82
C ILE A 113 7.53 0.94 -10.83
N GLY A 114 7.77 1.88 -11.75
CA GLY A 114 9.04 2.58 -11.85
C GLY A 114 9.28 3.53 -10.68
N PHE A 115 10.44 4.17 -10.66
CA PHE A 115 10.78 5.17 -9.65
C PHE A 115 9.74 6.29 -9.59
N HIS A 116 9.20 6.54 -8.40
CA HIS A 116 8.25 7.60 -8.10
C HIS A 116 8.30 7.98 -6.62
N ALA A 117 7.75 9.13 -6.26
CA ALA A 117 7.45 9.48 -4.88
C ALA A 117 5.93 9.50 -4.67
N ASP A 118 5.49 9.15 -3.46
CA ASP A 118 4.08 9.24 -3.10
C ASP A 118 3.69 10.71 -2.88
N HIS A 119 2.74 11.20 -3.68
CA HIS A 119 2.30 12.60 -3.61
C HIS A 119 1.19 12.84 -2.55
N PRO A 120 1.22 13.99 -1.86
CA PRO A 120 0.21 14.37 -0.86
C PRO A 120 -1.22 14.49 -1.39
N ALA A 121 -1.41 14.61 -2.71
CA ALA A 121 -2.73 14.64 -3.36
C ALA A 121 -3.60 13.41 -3.03
N PHE A 122 -2.99 12.35 -2.52
CA PHE A 122 -3.58 11.07 -2.17
C PHE A 122 -3.66 10.81 -0.65
N GLY A 123 -3.41 11.84 0.17
CA GLY A 123 -3.37 11.75 1.64
C GLY A 123 -2.02 12.21 2.21
N ASN A 124 -1.91 12.26 3.53
CA ASN A 124 -0.66 12.62 4.19
C ASN A 124 0.41 11.56 3.90
N THR A 125 1.61 12.01 3.52
CA THR A 125 2.76 11.16 3.15
C THR A 125 3.90 11.19 4.18
N ALA A 126 3.66 11.79 5.36
CA ALA A 126 4.62 11.86 6.46
C ALA A 126 5.00 10.47 6.99
N VAL A 127 4.03 9.56 7.06
CA VAL A 127 4.23 8.16 7.41
C VAL A 127 3.37 7.31 6.48
N ILE A 128 4.02 6.43 5.73
CA ILE A 128 3.40 5.46 4.85
C ILE A 128 3.81 4.07 5.31
N ALA A 129 2.83 3.21 5.59
CA ALA A 129 3.05 1.81 5.92
C ALA A 129 2.66 0.93 4.73
N SER A 130 3.51 -0.03 4.37
CA SER A 130 3.30 -0.92 3.24
C SER A 130 3.39 -2.38 3.66
N ILE A 131 2.31 -3.13 3.45
CA ILE A 131 2.26 -4.58 3.70
C ILE A 131 2.39 -5.34 2.38
N SER A 132 3.30 -6.31 2.35
CA SER A 132 3.50 -7.20 1.19
C SER A 132 2.96 -8.59 1.46
N LEU A 133 2.15 -9.13 0.55
CA LEU A 133 1.58 -10.48 0.65
C LEU A 133 1.70 -11.22 -0.69
N GLY A 134 1.88 -12.56 -0.67
CA GLY A 134 2.23 -13.34 -1.85
C GLY A 134 3.73 -13.32 -2.14
N ALA A 135 4.08 -13.30 -3.44
CA ALA A 135 5.46 -13.42 -3.91
C ALA A 135 6.38 -12.31 -3.38
N GLU A 136 7.62 -12.69 -3.04
CA GLU A 136 8.65 -11.73 -2.64
C GLU A 136 9.16 -10.94 -3.84
N ARG A 137 9.45 -9.66 -3.62
CA ARG A 137 9.97 -8.76 -4.65
C ARG A 137 10.98 -7.79 -4.06
N ILE A 138 11.94 -7.38 -4.88
CA ILE A 138 12.86 -6.30 -4.53
C ILE A 138 12.12 -4.98 -4.63
N PHE A 139 12.17 -4.21 -3.56
CA PHE A 139 11.78 -2.82 -3.48
C PHE A 139 13.04 -1.96 -3.49
N GLN A 140 13.02 -0.88 -4.26
CA GLN A 140 14.16 0.01 -4.43
C GLN A 140 13.82 1.39 -3.88
N LEU A 141 14.78 1.99 -3.15
CA LEU A 141 14.83 3.41 -2.82
C LEU A 141 16.02 4.02 -3.56
N ARG A 142 15.79 4.99 -4.44
CA ARG A 142 16.83 5.72 -5.17
C ARG A 142 16.95 7.13 -4.62
N ASP A 143 18.16 7.49 -4.19
CA ASP A 143 18.46 8.85 -3.74
C ASP A 143 18.35 9.84 -4.91
N ASN A 144 17.60 10.93 -4.73
CA ASN A 144 17.33 11.90 -5.79
C ASN A 144 18.56 12.72 -6.21
N GLU A 145 19.59 12.81 -5.36
CA GLU A 145 20.80 13.60 -5.59
C GLU A 145 21.96 12.73 -6.08
N THR A 146 22.16 11.56 -5.46
CA THR A 146 23.31 10.68 -5.77
C THR A 146 22.98 9.58 -6.76
N GLU A 147 21.69 9.33 -7.02
CA GLU A 147 21.17 8.18 -7.79
C GLU A 147 21.54 6.82 -7.20
N GLU A 148 22.09 6.77 -5.97
CA GLU A 148 22.38 5.51 -5.28
C GLU A 148 21.08 4.77 -4.96
N VAL A 149 21.07 3.45 -5.23
CA VAL A 149 19.90 2.59 -5.03
C VAL A 149 20.12 1.68 -3.84
N TYR A 150 19.23 1.80 -2.85
CA TYR A 150 19.07 0.85 -1.77
C TYR A 150 17.98 -0.17 -2.12
N GLU A 151 18.23 -1.43 -1.82
CA GLU A 151 17.32 -2.54 -2.11
C GLU A 151 16.89 -3.24 -0.83
N GLU A 152 15.58 -3.52 -0.74
CA GLU A 152 15.01 -4.37 0.31
C GLU A 152 14.13 -5.46 -0.32
N ARG A 153 14.27 -6.70 0.15
CA ARG A 153 13.47 -7.84 -0.31
C ARG A 153 12.23 -7.95 0.56
N LEU A 154 11.10 -7.51 0.03
CA LEU A 154 9.83 -7.52 0.75
C LEU A 154 9.23 -8.93 0.77
N ALA A 155 9.28 -9.57 1.94
CA ALA A 155 8.79 -10.92 2.16
C ALA A 155 7.27 -10.98 2.36
N HIS A 156 6.68 -12.18 2.27
CA HIS A 156 5.29 -12.40 2.61
C HIS A 156 5.00 -12.03 4.08
N GLY A 157 3.99 -11.19 4.30
CA GLY A 157 3.61 -10.75 5.65
C GLY A 157 4.52 -9.67 6.23
N SER A 158 5.44 -9.13 5.44
CA SER A 158 6.36 -8.09 5.89
C SER A 158 5.72 -6.69 5.84
N LEU A 159 6.19 -5.83 6.74
CA LEU A 159 5.86 -4.41 6.79
C LEU A 159 7.11 -3.60 6.43
N PHE A 160 6.96 -2.67 5.50
CA PHE A 160 7.93 -1.63 5.20
C PHE A 160 7.33 -0.27 5.51
N VAL A 161 8.04 0.57 6.26
CA VAL A 161 7.58 1.90 6.68
C VAL A 161 8.46 2.95 6.05
N MET A 162 7.84 3.87 5.32
CA MET A 162 8.46 5.07 4.76
C MET A 162 8.02 6.28 5.58
N GLY A 163 8.95 6.85 6.33
CA GLY A 163 8.76 8.04 7.16
C GLY A 163 9.38 9.30 6.56
N LYS A 164 9.88 10.20 7.43
CA LYS A 164 10.46 11.48 7.03
C LYS A 164 11.58 11.29 5.99
N GLY A 165 11.59 12.16 4.97
CA GLY A 165 12.60 12.14 3.90
C GLY A 165 12.30 11.16 2.77
N CYS A 166 11.52 10.10 2.99
CA CYS A 166 11.33 9.06 1.97
C CYS A 166 10.65 9.57 0.69
N GLN A 167 9.75 10.56 0.80
CA GLN A 167 9.00 11.08 -0.34
C GLN A 167 9.57 12.40 -0.89
N THR A 168 10.56 13.00 -0.21
CA THR A 168 11.20 14.26 -0.62
C THR A 168 12.58 14.01 -1.22
N ASP A 169 13.32 13.08 -0.62
CA ASP A 169 14.74 12.87 -0.87
C ASP A 169 15.02 11.60 -1.69
N TYR A 170 13.99 10.75 -1.83
CA TYR A 170 14.05 9.50 -2.56
C TYR A 170 12.86 9.34 -3.51
N GLU A 171 13.09 8.55 -4.54
CA GLU A 171 12.06 7.87 -5.31
C GLU A 171 12.11 6.38 -5.00
N HIS A 172 11.00 5.68 -5.21
CA HIS A 172 10.91 4.26 -4.96
C HIS A 172 10.27 3.47 -6.09
N ALA A 173 10.65 2.21 -6.21
CA ALA A 173 10.22 1.34 -7.29
C ALA A 173 9.97 -0.09 -6.81
N LEU A 174 9.10 -0.77 -7.55
CA LEU A 174 9.01 -2.23 -7.56
C LEU A 174 9.36 -2.69 -8.99
N PRO A 175 10.65 -2.84 -9.33
CA PRO A 175 11.09 -3.19 -10.67
C PRO A 175 10.48 -4.52 -11.14
N MET A 176 10.26 -4.63 -12.45
CA MET A 176 9.86 -5.90 -13.07
C MET A 176 10.90 -7.00 -12.80
N ASP A 177 10.42 -8.21 -12.59
CA ASP A 177 11.22 -9.41 -12.35
C ASP A 177 10.63 -10.58 -13.16
N SER A 178 11.12 -10.79 -14.38
CA SER A 178 10.59 -11.83 -15.28
C SER A 178 10.74 -13.25 -14.74
N SER A 179 11.52 -13.47 -13.68
CA SER A 179 11.67 -14.77 -13.01
C SER A 179 10.58 -15.03 -11.96
N CYS A 180 9.87 -14.01 -11.51
CA CYS A 180 8.76 -14.14 -10.57
C CYS A 180 7.47 -14.52 -11.32
N HIS A 181 6.99 -15.74 -11.09
CA HIS A 181 5.78 -16.27 -11.74
C HIS A 181 4.56 -16.31 -10.80
N GLN A 182 4.76 -15.96 -9.53
CA GLN A 182 3.75 -16.01 -8.49
C GLN A 182 3.13 -14.62 -8.26
N PRO A 183 1.84 -14.56 -7.91
CA PRO A 183 1.16 -13.30 -7.64
C PRO A 183 1.58 -12.65 -6.32
N ARG A 184 1.51 -11.32 -6.26
CA ARG A 184 1.74 -10.48 -5.07
C ARG A 184 0.62 -9.46 -4.94
N ILE A 185 0.24 -9.12 -3.71
CA ILE A 185 -0.48 -7.88 -3.42
C ILE A 185 0.34 -6.99 -2.48
N ASN A 186 0.14 -5.70 -2.62
CA ASN A 186 0.71 -4.66 -1.77
C ASN A 186 -0.40 -3.80 -1.20
N ILE A 187 -0.41 -3.55 0.10
CA ILE A 187 -1.37 -2.62 0.73
C ILE A 187 -0.60 -1.43 1.31
N THR A 188 -0.79 -0.26 0.71
CA THR A 188 -0.17 1.00 1.16
C THR A 188 -1.17 1.79 2.01
N PHE A 189 -0.93 1.84 3.31
CA PHE A 189 -1.74 2.55 4.29
C PHE A 189 -1.35 4.03 4.34
N ARG A 190 -2.37 4.91 4.33
CA ARG A 190 -2.21 6.36 4.42
C ARG A 190 -3.24 6.99 5.33
N THR A 191 -2.88 8.15 5.88
CA THR A 191 -3.82 9.01 6.60
C THR A 191 -4.58 9.88 5.59
N LYS A 192 -5.91 9.97 5.69
CA LYS A 192 -6.68 11.02 5.00
C LYS A 192 -6.09 12.39 5.31
N GLY A 193 -5.84 13.20 4.28
CA GLY A 193 -5.23 14.53 4.45
C GLY A 193 -5.81 15.57 3.50
N TYR A 194 -6.86 16.26 3.94
CA TYR A 194 -6.81 17.71 4.09
C TYR A 194 -7.31 18.02 5.50
N GLN A 195 -6.43 18.51 6.38
CA GLN A 195 -6.81 19.44 7.46
C GLN A 195 -6.29 20.79 7.01
N VAL A 196 -7.19 21.74 6.72
CA VAL A 196 -6.82 23.11 6.34
C VAL A 196 -6.39 23.96 7.56
N ASP A 197 -6.49 23.42 8.79
CA ASP A 197 -6.42 24.24 10.01
C ASP A 197 -5.24 23.95 10.95
N GLN A 198 -4.11 23.40 10.46
CA GLN A 198 -2.90 23.26 11.30
C GLN A 198 -1.64 23.94 10.75
N LEU A 199 -1.80 24.97 9.91
CA LEU A 199 -0.77 26.01 9.72
C LEU A 199 -1.11 27.23 10.57
N HIS A 200 -0.92 27.09 11.88
CA HIS A 200 -0.64 28.26 12.72
C HIS A 200 0.75 28.08 13.32
N ILE A 201 1.62 28.98 12.86
CA ILE A 201 2.94 29.33 13.39
C ILE A 201 2.80 29.69 14.87
#